data_AF-A0A329RAB1-F1
#
_entry.id   AF-A0A329RAB1-F1
#
_cell.length_a   1.000
_cell.length_b   1.000
_cell.length_c   1.000
_cell.angle_alpha   90.00
_cell.angle_beta   90.00
_cell.angle_gamma   90.00
#
_symmetry.space_group_name_H-M   'P 1'
#
loop_
_entity.id
_entity.type
_entity.pdbx_description
1 polymer ?
#
loop_
_entity_poly.entity_id
_entity_poly.type
_entity_poly.pdbx_seq_one_letter_code
_entity_poly.pdbx_strand_id
1 'polypeptide(L)'
;MEMRVTYVLGDADKAQYKAFRCVFADSQFTYLMCFYHVVAKLRDRSRGLSSELVALVFRGMYDLHFSQNEAEFCERKERVLALWDEHVDLATFSVYEKAQWLQGNFKNWQWYCTPTGYPTTTNPVEQFNRALKRDYTHHHQLKMGLLLAQLLACCGHRSMALP
;
A
#
# COMPACT_ATOMS: atom_id res chain seq x y z
N MET A 1 -0.83 23.40 -19.88
CA MET A 1 -0.19 22.07 -19.99
C MET A 1 -0.91 21.17 -19.02
N GLU A 2 -1.70 20.21 -19.49
CA GLU A 2 -2.40 19.27 -18.61
C GLU A 2 -1.40 18.29 -17.99
N MET A 3 -1.56 18.01 -16.71
CA MET A 3 -0.74 17.05 -15.98
C MET A 3 -1.05 15.64 -16.48
N ARG A 4 -0.05 14.96 -17.06
CA ARG A 4 -0.14 13.52 -17.40
C ARG A 4 0.46 12.69 -16.29
N VAL A 5 -0.34 11.80 -15.73
CA VAL A 5 0.07 10.88 -14.68
C VAL A 5 0.47 9.55 -15.32
N THR A 6 1.61 8.98 -14.94
CA THR A 6 2.06 7.65 -15.42
C THR A 6 1.95 6.61 -14.33
N TYR A 7 2.19 6.99 -13.08
CA TYR A 7 2.12 6.11 -11.91
C TYR A 7 1.41 6.83 -10.76
N VAL A 8 0.58 6.08 -10.03
CA VAL A 8 -0.03 6.51 -8.77
C VAL A 8 0.30 5.45 -7.75
N LEU A 9 0.99 5.81 -6.67
CA LEU A 9 1.17 4.94 -5.51
C LEU A 9 0.10 5.30 -4.49
N GLY A 10 -0.80 4.36 -4.19
CA GLY A 10 -1.96 4.65 -3.36
C GLY A 10 -2.29 3.57 -2.34
N ASP A 11 -3.33 3.87 -1.57
CA ASP A 11 -3.88 3.01 -0.54
C ASP A 11 -4.91 2.07 -1.15
N ALA A 12 -5.30 1.02 -0.40
CA ALA A 12 -6.32 0.08 -0.85
C ALA A 12 -7.75 0.65 -0.70
N ASP A 13 -7.95 1.89 -1.14
CA ASP A 13 -9.21 2.62 -1.05
C ASP A 13 -9.90 2.72 -2.40
N LYS A 14 -11.11 2.17 -2.48
CA LYS A 14 -11.88 2.13 -3.74
C LYS A 14 -12.32 3.51 -4.19
N ALA A 15 -12.56 4.44 -3.27
CA ALA A 15 -12.98 5.79 -3.62
C ALA A 15 -11.81 6.57 -4.24
N GLN A 16 -10.62 6.49 -3.64
CA GLN A 16 -9.39 7.04 -4.20
C GLN A 16 -9.09 6.44 -5.58
N TYR A 17 -9.10 5.12 -5.72
CA TYR A 17 -8.88 4.45 -7.02
C TYR A 17 -9.83 4.98 -8.10
N LYS A 18 -11.13 5.04 -7.80
CA LYS A 18 -12.14 5.55 -8.73
C LYS A 18 -11.94 7.04 -9.03
N ALA A 19 -11.62 7.86 -8.03
CA ALA A 19 -11.37 9.28 -8.20
C ALA A 19 -10.18 9.53 -9.15
N PHE A 20 -9.05 8.84 -8.95
CA PHE A 20 -7.90 8.96 -9.86
C PHE A 20 -8.24 8.54 -11.29
N ARG A 21 -8.97 7.42 -11.47
CA ARG A 21 -9.42 6.97 -12.79
C ARG A 21 -10.40 7.93 -13.46
N CYS A 22 -11.21 8.64 -12.68
CA CYS A 22 -12.16 9.63 -13.19
C CYS A 22 -11.47 10.96 -13.56
N VAL A 23 -10.60 11.48 -12.69
CA VAL A 23 -9.93 12.79 -12.88
C VAL A 23 -8.84 12.71 -13.93
N PHE A 24 -8.09 11.61 -13.98
CA PHE A 24 -7.01 11.39 -14.93
C PHE A 24 -7.42 10.38 -16.00
N ALA A 25 -8.67 10.45 -16.48
CA ALA A 25 -9.22 9.53 -17.46
C ALA A 25 -8.41 9.51 -18.78
N ASP A 26 -7.85 10.66 -19.17
CA ASP A 26 -7.02 10.80 -20.37
C ASP A 26 -5.56 10.34 -20.17
N SER A 27 -5.18 9.99 -18.93
CA SER A 27 -3.86 9.44 -18.62
C SER A 27 -3.90 7.92 -18.59
N GLN A 28 -3.04 7.27 -19.38
CA GLN A 28 -2.73 5.86 -19.18
C GLN A 28 -1.75 5.72 -18.03
N PHE A 29 -2.28 5.50 -16.82
CA PHE A 29 -1.47 5.33 -15.62
C PHE A 29 -1.64 3.95 -14.98
N THR A 30 -0.57 3.53 -14.31
CA THR A 30 -0.54 2.34 -13.45
C THR A 30 -0.82 2.75 -12.01
N TYR A 31 -1.88 2.19 -11.43
CA TYR A 31 -2.12 2.29 -9.99
C TYR A 31 -1.26 1.22 -9.30
N LEU A 32 -0.23 1.67 -8.60
CA LEU A 32 0.64 0.88 -7.76
C LEU A 32 0.08 0.84 -6.34
N MET A 33 0.21 -0.32 -5.72
CA MET A 33 -0.17 -0.56 -4.35
C MET A 33 1.03 -0.47 -3.44
N CYS A 34 0.92 0.37 -2.42
CA CYS A 34 1.96 0.46 -1.42
C CYS A 34 2.07 -0.85 -0.64
N PHE A 35 3.26 -1.46 -0.66
CA PHE A 35 3.50 -2.72 0.03
C PHE A 35 3.38 -2.59 1.56
N TYR A 36 3.67 -1.42 2.14
CA TYR A 36 3.40 -1.18 3.56
C TYR A 36 1.91 -1.37 3.90
N HIS A 37 0.99 -0.93 3.06
CA HIS A 37 -0.44 -1.13 3.29
C HIS A 37 -0.87 -2.59 3.19
N VAL A 38 -0.23 -3.35 2.29
CA VAL A 38 -0.40 -4.81 2.22
C VAL A 38 0.04 -5.45 3.54
N VAL A 39 1.26 -5.14 4.01
CA VAL A 39 1.81 -5.69 5.27
C VAL A 39 1.03 -5.24 6.50
N ALA A 40 0.58 -3.99 6.56
CA ALA A 40 -0.24 -3.49 7.66
C ALA A 40 -1.57 -4.25 7.73
N LYS A 41 -2.21 -4.49 6.57
CA LYS A 41 -3.45 -5.25 6.53
C LYS A 41 -3.25 -6.74 6.81
N LEU A 42 -2.14 -7.30 6.33
CA LEU A 42 -1.69 -8.67 6.62
C LEU A 42 -1.58 -8.88 8.13
N ARG A 43 -0.91 -7.96 8.83
CA ARG A 43 -0.77 -7.99 10.30
C ARG A 43 -2.12 -7.95 11.02
N ASP A 44 -3.05 -7.14 10.53
CA ASP A 44 -4.39 -7.05 11.14
C ASP A 44 -5.20 -8.33 10.93
N ARG A 45 -5.07 -8.96 9.76
CA ARG A 45 -5.78 -10.20 9.39
C ARG A 45 -5.17 -11.45 9.99
N SER A 46 -3.87 -11.43 10.29
CA SER A 46 -3.19 -12.55 10.93
C SER A 46 -3.39 -12.59 12.45
N ARG A 47 -4.17 -11.65 13.03
CA ARG A 47 -4.49 -11.67 14.47
C ARG A 47 -5.32 -12.90 14.80
N GLY A 48 -4.86 -13.67 15.78
CA GLY A 48 -5.52 -14.92 16.21
C GLY A 48 -4.95 -16.18 15.56
N LEU A 49 -4.08 -16.06 14.55
CA LEU A 49 -3.29 -17.18 14.05
C LEU A 49 -2.15 -17.53 15.03
N SER A 50 -1.67 -18.77 14.97
CA SER A 50 -0.46 -19.16 15.68
C SER A 50 0.75 -18.39 15.17
N SER A 51 1.79 -18.26 15.99
CA SER A 51 3.04 -17.59 15.58
C SER A 51 3.68 -18.23 14.35
N GLU A 52 3.56 -19.55 14.21
CA GLU A 52 4.07 -20.32 13.07
C GLU A 52 3.32 -19.94 11.79
N LEU A 53 1.99 -19.88 11.83
CA LEU A 53 1.17 -19.47 10.69
C LEU A 53 1.37 -17.99 10.34
N VAL A 54 1.54 -17.12 11.34
CA VAL A 54 1.91 -15.72 11.10
C VAL A 54 3.24 -15.64 10.35
N ALA A 55 4.27 -16.36 10.79
CA ALA A 55 5.56 -16.37 10.10
C ALA A 55 5.43 -16.90 8.67
N LEU A 56 4.63 -17.96 8.48
CA LEU A 56 4.35 -18.57 7.17
C LEU A 56 3.73 -17.58 6.18
N VAL A 57 2.66 -16.88 6.57
CA VAL A 57 1.96 -15.95 5.67
C VAL A 57 2.81 -14.71 5.38
N PHE A 58 3.55 -14.20 6.37
CA PHE A 58 4.47 -13.07 6.16
C PHE A 58 5.59 -13.45 5.19
N ARG A 59 6.25 -14.60 5.40
CA ARG A 59 7.29 -15.07 4.50
C ARG A 59 6.76 -15.21 3.07
N GLY A 60 5.60 -15.84 2.88
CA GLY A 60 4.97 -15.96 1.56
C GLY A 60 4.72 -14.60 0.92
N MET A 61 4.17 -13.63 1.64
CA MET A 61 3.91 -12.30 1.10
C MET A 61 5.18 -11.51 0.75
N TYR A 62 6.24 -11.64 1.55
CA TYR A 62 7.55 -11.05 1.22
C TYR A 62 8.21 -11.72 0.00
N ASP A 63 8.14 -13.05 -0.09
CA ASP A 63 8.65 -13.80 -1.25
C ASP A 63 7.94 -13.35 -2.54
N LEU A 64 6.63 -13.09 -2.48
CA LEU A 64 5.87 -12.54 -3.60
C LEU A 64 6.22 -11.08 -3.92
N HIS A 65 6.46 -10.26 -2.90
CA HIS A 65 6.82 -8.85 -3.11
C HIS A 65 8.16 -8.74 -3.86
N PHE A 66 9.15 -9.55 -3.47
CA PHE A 66 10.49 -9.53 -4.02
C PHE A 66 10.68 -10.40 -5.26
N SER A 67 9.60 -10.75 -5.97
CA SER A 67 9.73 -11.33 -7.32
C SER A 67 10.39 -10.32 -8.26
N GLN A 68 11.28 -10.81 -9.14
CA GLN A 68 12.01 -9.98 -10.10
C GLN A 68 11.20 -9.73 -11.38
N ASN A 69 10.23 -10.59 -11.68
CA ASN A 69 9.37 -10.48 -12.84
C ASN A 69 8.05 -11.24 -12.63
N GLU A 70 7.13 -11.12 -13.60
CA GLU A 70 5.80 -11.73 -13.55
C GLU A 70 5.83 -13.26 -13.58
N ALA A 71 6.77 -13.88 -14.32
CA ALA A 71 6.89 -15.33 -14.38
C ALA A 71 7.28 -15.91 -13.03
N GLU A 72 8.31 -15.34 -12.40
CA GLU A 72 8.73 -15.72 -11.05
C GLU A 72 7.63 -15.45 -10.00
N PHE A 73 6.89 -14.36 -10.14
CA PHE A 73 5.74 -14.09 -9.28
C PHE A 73 4.66 -15.17 -9.39
N CYS A 74 4.29 -15.57 -10.60
CA CYS A 74 3.31 -16.62 -10.81
C CYS A 74 3.76 -17.95 -10.19
N GLU A 75 5.02 -18.33 -10.41
CA GLU A 75 5.61 -19.55 -9.85
C GLU A 75 5.64 -19.54 -8.31
N ARG A 76 6.09 -18.43 -7.71
CA ARG A 76 6.09 -18.26 -6.24
C ARG A 76 4.66 -18.24 -5.69
N LYS A 77 3.72 -17.60 -6.38
CA LYS A 77 2.31 -17.52 -5.99
C LYS A 77 1.69 -18.90 -5.91
N GLU A 78 1.91 -19.75 -6.90
CA GLU A 78 1.39 -21.13 -6.87
C GLU A 78 1.93 -21.90 -5.66
N ARG A 79 3.24 -21.82 -5.39
CA ARG A 79 3.84 -22.46 -4.21
C ARG A 79 3.29 -21.94 -2.88
N VAL A 80 3.21 -20.61 -2.72
CA VAL A 80 2.71 -19.98 -1.50
C VAL A 80 1.26 -20.37 -1.25
N LEU A 81 0.41 -20.36 -2.29
CA LEU A 81 -0.99 -20.71 -2.15
C LEU A 81 -1.19 -22.20 -1.86
N ALA A 82 -0.41 -23.09 -2.50
CA ALA A 82 -0.47 -24.53 -2.21
C ALA A 82 -0.10 -24.80 -0.74
N LEU A 83 0.97 -24.17 -0.25
CA LEU A 83 1.39 -24.28 1.15
C LEU A 83 0.34 -23.73 2.12
N TRP A 84 -0.33 -22.62 1.78
CA TRP A 84 -1.40 -22.10 2.64
C TRP A 84 -2.63 -23.00 2.65
N ASP A 85 -2.94 -23.67 1.55
CA ASP A 85 -4.08 -24.58 1.44
C ASP A 85 -3.87 -25.87 2.28
N GLU A 86 -2.63 -26.20 2.70
CA GLU A 86 -2.34 -27.29 3.65
C GLU A 86 -2.82 -26.99 5.09
N HIS A 87 -3.10 -25.72 5.41
CA HIS A 87 -3.48 -25.28 6.75
C HIS A 87 -4.94 -24.81 6.79
N VAL A 88 -5.81 -25.60 7.43
CA VAL A 88 -7.25 -25.27 7.57
C VAL A 88 -7.49 -23.91 8.24
N ASP A 89 -6.62 -23.53 9.19
CA ASP A 89 -6.67 -22.25 9.89
C ASP A 89 -6.45 -21.05 8.95
N LEU A 90 -5.84 -21.26 7.79
CA LEU A 90 -5.62 -20.24 6.77
C LEU A 90 -6.76 -20.16 5.75
N ALA A 91 -7.76 -21.04 5.76
CA ALA A 91 -8.78 -21.09 4.71
C ALA A 91 -9.50 -19.73 4.49
N THR A 92 -9.99 -19.11 5.56
CA THR A 92 -10.66 -17.79 5.47
C THR A 92 -9.67 -16.68 5.13
N PHE A 93 -8.46 -16.74 5.68
CA PHE A 93 -7.39 -15.78 5.43
C PHE A 93 -7.00 -15.77 3.94
N SER A 94 -6.71 -16.95 3.38
CA SER A 94 -6.32 -17.15 1.98
C SER A 94 -7.38 -16.67 1.00
N VAL A 95 -8.67 -16.87 1.28
CA VAL A 95 -9.76 -16.33 0.45
C VAL A 95 -9.70 -14.81 0.37
N TYR A 96 -9.52 -14.14 1.50
CA TYR A 96 -9.40 -12.67 1.54
C TYR A 96 -8.15 -12.18 0.80
N GLU A 97 -6.98 -12.74 1.09
CA GLU A 97 -5.71 -12.33 0.48
C GLU A 97 -5.74 -12.52 -1.05
N LYS A 98 -6.29 -13.66 -1.52
CA LYS A 98 -6.48 -13.93 -2.95
C LYS A 98 -7.33 -12.83 -3.61
N ALA A 99 -8.48 -12.50 -3.02
CA ALA A 99 -9.42 -11.53 -3.59
C ALA A 99 -8.91 -10.08 -3.53
N GLN A 100 -8.19 -9.71 -2.46
CA GLN A 100 -7.78 -8.33 -2.21
C GLN A 100 -6.45 -7.97 -2.87
N TRP A 101 -5.45 -8.87 -2.81
CA TRP A 101 -4.06 -8.54 -3.15
C TRP A 101 -3.51 -9.32 -4.33
N LEU A 102 -4.02 -10.52 -4.60
CA LEU A 102 -3.55 -11.31 -5.75
C LEU A 102 -4.42 -11.11 -6.99
N GLN A 103 -5.58 -10.48 -6.82
CA GLN A 103 -6.57 -10.24 -7.87
C GLN A 103 -7.09 -8.80 -7.81
N GLY A 104 -7.72 -8.35 -8.89
CA GLY A 104 -8.39 -7.06 -8.95
C GLY A 104 -7.47 -5.85 -9.08
N ASN A 105 -7.97 -4.69 -8.63
CA ASN A 105 -7.38 -3.37 -8.89
C ASN A 105 -6.15 -3.06 -8.02
N PHE A 106 -5.97 -3.80 -6.92
CA PHE A 106 -4.96 -3.53 -5.90
C PHE A 106 -3.87 -4.60 -5.87
N LYS A 107 -3.63 -5.24 -7.02
CA LYS A 107 -2.65 -6.32 -7.11
C LYS A 107 -1.22 -5.87 -7.36
N ASN A 108 -1.00 -4.63 -7.79
CA ASN A 108 0.29 -4.13 -8.26
C ASN A 108 1.19 -3.63 -7.11
N TRP A 109 1.57 -4.51 -6.18
CA TRP A 109 2.45 -4.20 -5.04
C TRP A 109 3.81 -4.91 -5.12
N GLN A 110 4.04 -5.68 -6.18
CA GLN A 110 5.30 -6.40 -6.40
C GLN A 110 6.40 -5.41 -6.78
N TRP A 111 7.63 -5.72 -6.37
CA TRP A 111 8.81 -4.91 -6.64
C TRP A 111 8.97 -4.63 -8.14
N TYR A 112 8.82 -5.66 -8.98
CA TYR A 112 8.97 -5.55 -10.44
C TYR A 112 7.89 -4.69 -11.13
N CYS A 113 6.77 -4.37 -10.47
CA CYS A 113 5.77 -3.44 -11.00
C CYS A 113 6.19 -1.98 -10.84
N THR A 114 7.11 -1.68 -9.92
CA THR A 114 7.55 -0.31 -9.66
C THR A 114 8.76 0.02 -10.53
N PRO A 115 8.72 1.11 -11.32
CA PRO A 115 9.85 1.47 -12.16
C PRO A 115 11.09 1.82 -11.35
N THR A 116 12.26 1.62 -11.93
CA THR A 116 13.54 1.99 -11.30
C THR A 116 13.54 3.47 -10.91
N GLY A 117 13.95 3.76 -9.67
CA GLY A 117 13.99 5.12 -9.12
C GLY A 117 12.68 5.60 -8.50
N TYR A 118 11.61 4.80 -8.55
CA TYR A 118 10.36 5.10 -7.86
C TYR A 118 10.28 4.41 -6.49
N PRO A 119 9.61 5.02 -5.50
CA PRO A 119 9.43 4.40 -4.20
C PRO A 119 8.48 3.20 -4.30
N THR A 120 8.94 2.04 -3.81
CA THR A 120 8.13 0.82 -3.64
C THR A 120 7.37 0.80 -2.31
N THR A 121 7.74 1.68 -1.38
CA THR A 121 7.07 1.90 -0.10
C THR A 121 6.75 3.38 0.08
N THR A 122 5.58 3.69 0.61
CA THR A 122 5.18 5.08 0.93
C THR A 122 5.88 5.62 2.19
N ASN A 123 6.99 5.01 2.66
CA ASN A 123 7.63 5.39 3.93
C ASN A 123 7.84 6.92 4.09
N PRO A 124 8.26 7.70 3.07
CA PRO A 124 8.31 9.16 3.18
C PRO A 124 6.94 9.82 3.41
N VAL A 125 5.90 9.36 2.69
CA VAL A 125 4.53 9.86 2.82
C VAL A 125 3.93 9.47 4.17
N GLU A 126 4.16 8.25 4.64
CA GLU A 126 3.69 7.81 5.96
C GLU A 126 4.40 8.53 7.10
N GLN A 127 5.71 8.76 6.99
CA GLN A 127 6.46 9.54 7.95
C GLN A 127 5.96 10.99 7.96
N PHE A 128 5.69 11.57 6.80
CA PHE A 128 5.09 12.89 6.69
C PHE A 128 3.71 12.92 7.35
N ASN A 129 2.83 11.98 7.01
CA ASN A 129 1.50 11.86 7.60
C ASN A 129 1.55 11.67 9.11
N ARG A 130 2.48 10.86 9.62
CA ARG A 130 2.69 10.66 11.06
C ARG A 130 3.10 11.96 11.74
N ALA A 131 4.05 12.69 11.17
CA ALA A 131 4.49 13.97 11.74
C ALA A 131 3.38 15.02 11.67
N LEU A 132 2.65 15.10 10.56
CA LEU A 132 1.49 15.99 10.43
C LEU A 132 0.44 15.70 11.50
N LYS A 133 0.07 14.42 11.67
CA LYS A 133 -0.90 13.98 12.67
C LYS A 133 -0.43 14.27 14.09
N ARG A 134 0.85 14.07 14.39
CA ARG A 134 1.43 14.30 15.73
C ARG A 134 1.52 15.79 16.06
N ASP A 135 2.09 16.57 15.15
CA ASP A 135 2.57 17.93 15.43
C ASP A 135 1.52 19.01 15.15
N TYR A 136 0.58 18.77 14.22
CA TYR A 136 -0.34 19.81 13.74
C TYR A 136 -1.81 19.50 14.01
N THR A 137 -2.19 18.22 13.91
CA THR A 137 -3.59 17.83 14.19
C THR A 137 -3.75 17.15 15.55
N HIS A 138 -2.66 16.83 16.23
CA HIS A 138 -2.62 16.07 17.47
C HIS A 138 -3.53 14.83 17.46
N HIS A 139 -3.61 14.14 16.32
CA HIS A 139 -4.50 12.98 16.10
C HIS A 139 -6.01 13.27 16.22
N HIS A 140 -6.43 14.54 16.16
CA HIS A 140 -7.83 14.94 16.14
C HIS A 140 -8.29 15.39 14.74
N GLN A 141 -9.57 15.18 14.44
CA GLN A 141 -10.20 15.73 13.25
C GLN A 141 -10.50 17.21 13.48
N LEU A 142 -9.90 18.07 12.66
CA LEU A 142 -10.07 19.52 12.75
C LEU A 142 -11.16 20.02 11.81
N LYS A 143 -11.80 21.13 12.17
CA LYS A 143 -12.68 21.87 11.24
C LYS A 143 -11.85 22.44 10.09
N MET A 144 -12.44 22.55 8.90
CA MET A 144 -11.72 22.94 7.68
C MET A 144 -10.88 24.22 7.82
N GLY A 145 -11.41 25.28 8.44
CA GLY A 145 -10.64 26.52 8.64
C GLY A 145 -9.38 26.33 9.49
N LEU A 146 -9.48 25.53 10.56
CA LEU A 146 -8.34 25.23 11.43
C LEU A 146 -7.36 24.27 10.75
N LEU A 147 -7.87 23.30 9.98
CA LEU A 147 -7.04 22.38 9.20
C LEU A 147 -6.18 23.16 8.19
N LEU A 148 -6.77 24.10 7.46
CA LEU A 148 -6.05 24.93 6.49
C LEU A 148 -4.95 25.76 7.18
N ALA A 149 -5.25 26.38 8.32
CA ALA A 149 -4.26 27.13 9.10
C ALA A 149 -3.08 26.24 9.54
N GLN A 150 -3.38 25.03 10.02
CA GLN A 150 -2.36 24.05 10.44
C GLN A 150 -1.51 23.55 9.26
N LEU A 151 -2.13 23.30 8.11
CA LEU A 151 -1.41 22.92 6.89
C LEU A 151 -0.48 24.06 6.40
N LEU A 152 -0.94 25.31 6.44
CA LEU A 152 -0.12 26.48 6.12
C LEU A 152 1.08 26.63 7.07
N ALA A 153 0.86 26.47 8.37
CA ALA A 153 1.94 26.47 9.36
C ALA A 153 2.95 25.34 9.09
N CYS A 154 2.46 24.13 8.76
CA CYS A 154 3.31 23.01 8.39
C CYS A 154 4.17 23.34 7.16
N CYS A 155 3.58 23.94 6.12
CA CYS A 155 4.33 24.37 4.94
C CYS A 155 5.43 25.37 5.30
N GLY A 156 5.15 26.37 6.15
CA GLY A 156 6.15 27.34 6.59
C GLY A 156 7.30 26.72 7.40
N HIS A 157 7.01 25.86 8.36
CA HIS A 157 8.05 25.20 9.16
C HIS A 157 8.92 24.26 8.32
N ARG A 158 8.31 23.50 7.40
CA ARG A 158 9.01 22.52 6.56
C ARG A 158 9.75 23.14 5.40
N SER A 159 9.35 24.31 4.90
CA SER A 159 10.06 25.03 3.83
C SER A 159 11.30 25.76 4.33
N MET A 160 11.31 26.20 5.58
CA MET A 160 12.47 26.84 6.22
C MET A 160 13.52 25.84 6.73
N ALA A 161 13.14 24.57 6.87
CA ALA A 161 14.07 23.49 7.16
C ALA A 161 14.77 23.05 5.86
N LEU A 162 15.84 23.75 5.46
CA LEU A 162 16.82 23.19 4.53
C LEU A 162 17.65 22.10 5.25
N PRO A 163 18.17 21.10 4.52
CA PRO A 163 18.94 19.98 5.10
C PRO A 163 20.18 20.42 5.89
#